data_AF-A0AAN6GMH8-F1
#
_entry.id   AF-A0AAN6GMH8-F1
#
_cell.length_a   1.000
_cell.length_b   1.000
_cell.length_c   1.000
_cell.angle_alpha   90.00
_cell.angle_beta   90.00
_cell.angle_gamma   90.00
#
_symmetry.space_group_name_H-M   'P 1'
#
loop_
_entity.id
_entity.type
_entity.pdbx_description
1 polymer ?
#
loop_
_entity_poly.entity_id
_entity_poly.type
_entity_poly.pdbx_seq_one_letter_code
_entity_poly.pdbx_strand_id
1 'polypeptide(L)'
;MSLARSAFNLTARSAARIGAVAPASSSRAVVARQSPVQLLQTRSVASAPNGTEFIHERKHIADHAAKSADLWRKISMFVCIPGAIVIGVYIYGIEAEHLHHRDHEIHENGGELPERVFYEYNNVRKRSFPWGQQSLFFNAKANYPAEEM
;
A
#
# COMPACT_ATOMS: atom_id res chain seq x y z
N MET A 1 0.01 4.69 -44.35
CA MET A 1 1.15 5.08 -43.48
C MET A 1 1.89 3.80 -43.12
N SER A 2 3.07 3.63 -43.71
CA SER A 2 3.85 2.40 -43.78
C SER A 2 4.81 2.30 -42.58
N LEU A 3 4.84 1.14 -41.91
CA LEU A 3 5.75 0.82 -40.80
C LEU A 3 7.12 0.40 -41.37
N ALA A 4 8.13 1.25 -41.21
CA ALA A 4 9.50 0.95 -41.62
C ALA A 4 10.20 0.12 -40.54
N ARG A 5 10.51 -1.14 -40.88
CA ARG A 5 11.52 -1.97 -40.23
C ARG A 5 12.90 -1.40 -40.59
N SER A 6 13.77 -1.15 -39.60
CA SER A 6 15.17 -0.83 -39.84
C SER A 6 16.08 -2.00 -39.46
N ALA A 7 16.98 -2.30 -40.39
CA ALA A 7 17.80 -3.48 -40.47
C ALA A 7 19.13 -3.35 -39.70
N PHE A 8 19.65 -4.54 -39.40
CA PHE A 8 21.05 -4.87 -39.12
C PHE A 8 22.06 -4.11 -39.99
N ASN A 9 23.25 -3.84 -39.43
CA ASN A 9 24.55 -3.85 -40.13
C ASN A 9 25.67 -3.97 -39.06
N LEU A 10 26.44 -5.07 -39.05
CA LEU A 10 27.64 -5.37 -39.85
C LEU A 10 28.92 -4.78 -39.22
N THR A 11 29.85 -5.65 -38.82
CA THR A 11 31.29 -5.39 -39.02
C THR A 11 32.04 -6.70 -39.14
N ALA A 12 32.64 -6.88 -40.31
CA ALA A 12 33.57 -7.93 -40.67
C ALA A 12 34.93 -7.74 -39.98
N ARG A 13 35.68 -8.83 -39.80
CA ARG A 13 37.14 -8.76 -39.69
C ARG A 13 37.82 -9.77 -40.60
N SER A 14 38.94 -9.28 -41.11
CA SER A 14 39.61 -9.65 -42.34
C SER A 14 40.58 -10.82 -42.19
N ALA A 15 41.01 -11.27 -43.36
CA ALA A 15 41.80 -12.45 -43.69
C ALA A 15 43.24 -12.47 -43.16
N ALA A 16 43.81 -13.68 -43.11
CA ALA A 16 45.19 -13.93 -43.56
C ALA A 16 45.33 -15.39 -44.04
N ARG A 17 45.82 -15.55 -45.28
CA ARG A 17 46.36 -16.80 -45.84
C ARG A 17 47.72 -17.09 -45.21
N ILE A 18 48.15 -18.36 -45.23
CA ILE A 18 49.39 -18.88 -45.85
C ILE A 18 49.62 -20.33 -45.38
N GLY A 19 50.02 -21.21 -46.30
CA GLY A 19 50.95 -22.30 -46.01
C GLY A 19 50.36 -23.70 -45.83
N ALA A 20 50.45 -24.51 -46.88
CA ALA A 20 50.27 -25.95 -46.82
C ALA A 20 51.56 -26.65 -46.35
N VAL A 21 51.47 -27.59 -45.41
CA VAL A 21 52.35 -28.76 -45.25
C VAL A 21 51.59 -29.84 -44.46
N ALA A 22 51.30 -30.98 -45.09
CA ALA A 22 51.12 -32.28 -44.41
C ALA A 22 52.51 -32.94 -44.30
N PRO A 23 52.82 -33.89 -43.39
CA PRO A 23 51.92 -34.91 -42.84
C PRO A 23 52.19 -35.29 -41.36
N ALA A 24 51.36 -36.19 -40.82
CA ALA A 24 51.78 -37.40 -40.08
C ALA A 24 50.61 -37.84 -39.18
N SER A 25 50.09 -39.02 -39.52
CA SER A 25 49.09 -39.73 -38.74
C SER A 25 49.65 -40.05 -37.35
N SER A 26 48.98 -39.58 -36.31
CA SER A 26 49.04 -40.17 -34.97
C SER A 26 47.63 -40.20 -34.42
N SER A 27 46.97 -41.34 -34.61
CA SER A 27 45.69 -41.66 -33.99
C SER A 27 45.87 -41.80 -32.49
N ARG A 28 45.93 -40.67 -31.78
CA ARG A 28 45.76 -40.66 -30.33
C ARG A 28 44.26 -40.81 -30.08
N ALA A 29 43.85 -41.99 -29.61
CA ALA A 29 42.47 -42.25 -29.24
C ALA A 29 42.02 -41.23 -28.18
N VAL A 30 41.26 -40.22 -28.60
CA VAL A 30 40.52 -39.36 -27.70
C VAL A 30 39.36 -40.20 -27.21
N VAL A 31 39.46 -40.70 -25.97
CA VAL A 31 38.33 -41.27 -25.25
C VAL A 31 37.32 -40.14 -25.08
N ALA A 32 36.34 -40.08 -25.98
CA ALA A 32 35.17 -39.24 -25.82
C ALA A 32 34.39 -39.80 -24.62
N ARG A 33 34.62 -39.21 -23.44
CA ARG A 33 33.70 -39.36 -22.31
C ARG A 33 32.37 -38.76 -22.75
N GLN A 34 31.50 -39.60 -23.31
CA GLN A 34 30.10 -39.27 -23.46
C GLN A 34 29.51 -39.19 -22.05
N SER A 35 29.52 -38.01 -21.44
CA SER A 35 28.64 -37.75 -20.32
C SER A 35 27.23 -37.88 -20.85
N PRO A 36 26.37 -38.78 -20.31
CA PRO A 36 24.96 -38.69 -20.63
C PRO A 36 24.53 -37.34 -20.10
N VAL A 37 24.27 -36.39 -20.99
CA VAL A 37 23.43 -35.24 -20.66
C VAL A 37 22.10 -35.90 -20.34
N GLN A 38 21.89 -36.19 -19.06
CA GLN A 38 20.58 -36.53 -18.55
C GLN A 38 19.76 -35.29 -18.82
N LEU A 39 19.06 -35.33 -19.96
CA LEU A 39 18.04 -34.38 -20.33
C LEU A 39 17.19 -34.26 -19.07
N LEU A 40 17.30 -33.12 -18.38
CA LEU A 40 16.55 -32.88 -17.17
C LEU A 40 15.11 -32.92 -17.64
N GLN A 41 14.47 -34.08 -17.48
CA GLN A 41 13.10 -34.29 -17.84
C GLN A 41 12.36 -33.38 -16.88
N THR A 42 12.08 -32.16 -17.33
CA THR A 42 11.20 -31.23 -16.65
C THR A 42 9.93 -32.03 -16.49
N ARG A 43 9.71 -32.57 -15.28
CA ARG A 43 8.49 -33.23 -14.93
C ARG A 43 7.44 -32.14 -15.01
N SER A 44 6.84 -31.97 -16.18
CA SER A 44 5.59 -31.24 -16.30
C SER A 44 4.64 -31.99 -15.40
N VAL A 45 4.35 -31.40 -14.24
CA VAL A 45 3.38 -31.92 -13.27
C VAL A 45 1.97 -31.69 -13.83
N ALA A 46 1.74 -32.13 -15.05
CA ALA A 46 0.45 -32.19 -15.69
C ALA A 46 -0.09 -33.58 -15.37
N SER A 47 -1.16 -33.63 -14.58
CA SER A 47 -1.88 -34.84 -14.13
C SER A 47 -1.36 -35.51 -12.84
N ALA A 48 -1.34 -34.75 -11.74
CA ALA A 48 -1.71 -35.33 -10.45
C ALA A 48 -3.24 -35.14 -10.26
N PRO A 49 -3.98 -36.09 -9.66
CA PRO A 49 -5.42 -35.95 -9.39
C PRO A 49 -5.78 -34.70 -8.55
N ASN A 50 -4.78 -34.13 -7.87
CA ASN A 50 -4.88 -32.92 -7.07
C ASN A 50 -4.93 -31.63 -7.91
N GLY A 51 -4.53 -31.68 -9.19
CA GLY A 51 -4.55 -30.49 -10.05
C GLY A 51 -5.97 -30.05 -10.42
N THR A 52 -6.86 -31.01 -10.67
CA THR A 52 -8.28 -30.72 -10.96
C THR A 52 -9.05 -30.30 -9.73
N GLU A 53 -8.76 -30.91 -8.58
CA GLU A 53 -9.39 -30.58 -7.30
C GLU A 53 -8.97 -29.19 -6.80
N PHE A 54 -7.68 -28.84 -6.88
CA PHE A 54 -7.19 -27.49 -6.59
C PHE A 54 -7.82 -26.41 -7.48
N ILE A 55 -7.98 -26.67 -8.79
CA ILE A 55 -8.65 -25.73 -9.71
C ILE A 55 -10.13 -25.57 -9.33
N HIS A 56 -10.80 -26.66 -8.93
CA HIS A 56 -12.19 -26.64 -8.50
C HIS A 56 -12.36 -25.86 -7.19
N GLU A 57 -11.47 -26.07 -6.21
CA GLU A 57 -11.46 -25.34 -4.95
C GLU A 57 -11.25 -23.84 -5.16
N ARG A 58 -10.30 -23.44 -6.01
CA ARG A 58 -10.09 -22.01 -6.32
C ARG A 58 -11.30 -21.34 -6.95
N LYS A 59 -12.01 -22.04 -7.85
CA LYS A 59 -13.26 -21.54 -8.42
C LYS A 59 -14.33 -21.41 -7.34
N HIS A 60 -14.49 -22.41 -6.49
CA HIS A 60 -15.43 -22.38 -5.38
C HIS A 60 -15.17 -21.22 -4.41
N ILE A 61 -13.90 -20.97 -4.06
CA ILE A 61 -13.50 -19.83 -3.22
C ILE A 61 -13.81 -18.51 -3.92
N ALA A 62 -13.52 -18.39 -5.22
CA ALA A 62 -13.81 -17.18 -5.99
C ALA A 62 -15.33 -16.89 -6.03
N ASP A 63 -16.15 -17.90 -6.27
CA ASP A 63 -17.60 -17.78 -6.31
C ASP A 63 -18.18 -17.43 -4.93
N HIS A 64 -17.66 -18.06 -3.87
CA HIS A 64 -18.04 -17.74 -2.50
C HIS A 64 -17.65 -16.30 -2.13
N ALA A 65 -16.45 -15.86 -2.51
CA ALA A 65 -15.97 -14.51 -2.27
C ALA A 65 -16.82 -13.47 -3.01
N ALA A 66 -17.20 -13.74 -4.27
CA ALA A 66 -18.07 -12.86 -5.05
C ALA A 66 -19.44 -12.67 -4.38
N LYS A 67 -20.06 -13.77 -3.93
CA LYS A 67 -21.34 -13.71 -3.19
C LYS A 67 -21.20 -12.99 -1.85
N SER A 68 -20.13 -13.27 -1.11
CA SER A 68 -19.85 -12.63 0.18
C SER A 68 -19.64 -11.12 0.01
N ALA A 69 -18.90 -10.71 -1.02
CA ALA A 69 -18.66 -9.30 -1.33
C ALA A 69 -19.96 -8.58 -1.70
N ASP A 70 -20.84 -9.20 -2.48
CA ASP A 70 -22.15 -8.61 -2.82
C ASP A 70 -23.04 -8.45 -1.59
N LEU A 71 -23.04 -9.43 -0.67
CA LEU A 71 -23.74 -9.31 0.61
C LEU A 71 -23.21 -8.13 1.44
N TRP A 72 -21.89 -8.02 1.62
CA TRP A 72 -21.29 -6.92 2.39
C TRP A 72 -21.55 -5.55 1.75
N ARG A 73 -21.50 -5.46 0.42
CA ARG A 73 -21.88 -4.23 -0.30
C ARG A 73 -23.30 -3.80 0.05
N LYS A 74 -24.26 -4.74 0.08
CA LYS A 74 -25.65 -4.45 0.44
C LYS A 74 -25.78 -4.00 1.89
N ILE A 75 -25.12 -4.68 2.83
CA ILE A 75 -25.14 -4.29 4.24
C ILE A 75 -24.58 -2.87 4.40
N SER A 76 -23.44 -2.57 3.79
CA SER A 76 -22.85 -1.23 3.85
C SER A 76 -23.80 -0.16 3.29
N MET A 77 -24.43 -0.42 2.15
CA MET A 77 -25.30 0.55 1.48
C MET A 77 -26.67 0.71 2.16
N PHE A 78 -27.27 -0.37 2.65
CA PHE A 78 -28.64 -0.36 3.16
C PHE A 78 -28.75 -0.33 4.68
N VAL A 79 -27.66 -0.59 5.41
CA VAL A 79 -27.64 -0.55 6.87
C VAL A 79 -26.68 0.53 7.34
N CYS A 80 -25.40 0.46 6.94
CA CYS A 80 -24.38 1.37 7.47
C CYS A 80 -24.61 2.82 7.02
N ILE A 81 -24.91 3.07 5.75
CA ILE A 81 -25.16 4.44 5.27
C ILE A 81 -26.40 5.06 5.93
N PRO A 82 -27.59 4.43 5.93
CA PRO A 82 -28.75 4.98 6.63
C PRO A 82 -28.50 5.15 8.14
N GLY A 83 -27.84 4.17 8.78
CA GLY A 83 -27.48 4.27 10.20
C GLY A 83 -26.55 5.45 10.49
N ALA A 84 -25.55 5.67 9.65
CA ALA A 84 -24.65 6.82 9.77
C ALA A 84 -25.38 8.15 9.57
N ILE A 85 -26.37 8.22 8.68
CA ILE A 85 -27.19 9.43 8.49
C ILE A 85 -28.00 9.73 9.76
N VAL A 86 -28.67 8.74 10.34
CA VAL A 86 -29.46 8.92 11.57
C VAL A 86 -28.57 9.41 12.72
N ILE A 87 -27.42 8.77 12.92
CA ILE A 87 -26.45 9.18 13.94
C ILE A 87 -25.90 10.58 13.62
N GLY A 88 -25.62 10.88 12.35
CA GLY A 88 -25.14 12.19 11.92
C GLY A 88 -26.11 13.31 12.25
N VAL A 89 -27.41 13.12 12.02
CA VAL A 89 -28.45 14.10 12.38
C VAL A 89 -28.54 14.28 13.89
N TYR A 90 -28.46 13.18 14.66
CA TYR A 90 -28.48 13.24 16.12
C TYR A 90 -27.28 14.00 16.70
N ILE A 91 -26.07 13.66 16.26
CA ILE A 91 -24.83 14.33 16.69
C ILE A 91 -24.84 15.79 16.26
N TYR A 92 -25.37 16.12 15.09
CA TYR A 92 -25.49 17.50 14.63
C TYR A 92 -26.32 18.36 15.61
N GLY A 93 -27.41 17.82 16.15
CA GLY A 93 -28.22 18.52 17.16
C GLY A 93 -27.43 18.79 18.44
N ILE A 94 -26.71 17.78 18.94
CA ILE A 94 -25.87 17.91 20.13
C ILE A 94 -24.75 18.93 19.89
N GLU A 95 -24.07 18.88 18.76
CA GLU A 95 -22.97 19.80 18.44
C GLU A 95 -23.49 21.24 18.31
N ALA A 96 -24.67 21.44 17.72
CA ALA A 96 -25.29 22.76 17.63
C ALA A 96 -25.55 23.36 19.03
N GLU A 97 -26.02 22.56 19.98
CA GLU A 97 -26.18 22.98 21.39
C GLU A 97 -24.84 23.31 22.04
N HIS A 98 -23.80 22.49 21.83
CA HIS A 98 -22.45 22.78 22.34
C HIS A 98 -21.89 24.09 21.79
N LEU A 99 -22.08 24.36 20.50
CA LEU A 99 -21.66 25.61 19.86
C LEU A 99 -22.40 26.80 20.46
N HIS A 100 -23.72 26.69 20.64
CA HIS A 100 -24.54 27.74 21.23
C HIS A 100 -24.14 28.02 22.69
N HIS A 101 -23.95 27.00 23.52
CA HIS A 101 -23.49 27.18 24.90
C HIS A 101 -22.10 27.82 24.96
N ARG A 102 -21.15 27.36 24.13
CA ARG A 102 -19.81 27.95 24.07
C ARG A 102 -19.84 29.41 23.66
N ASP A 103 -20.63 29.77 22.64
CA ASP A 103 -20.74 31.16 22.18
C ASP A 103 -21.45 32.05 23.20
N HIS A 104 -22.45 31.51 23.92
CA HIS A 104 -23.11 32.20 25.02
C HIS A 104 -22.14 32.49 26.17
N GLU A 105 -21.41 31.48 26.66
CA GLU A 105 -20.40 31.65 27.72
C GLU A 105 -19.36 32.70 27.35
N ILE A 106 -18.83 32.66 26.13
CA ILE A 106 -17.84 33.64 25.66
C ILE A 106 -18.44 35.05 25.59
N HIS A 107 -19.69 35.17 25.10
CA HIS A 107 -20.35 36.46 24.99
C HIS A 107 -20.66 37.08 26.37
N GLU A 108 -21.11 36.28 27.34
CA GLU A 108 -21.35 36.74 28.72
C GLU A 108 -20.06 37.17 29.43
N ASN A 109 -18.93 36.56 29.07
CA ASN A 109 -17.60 36.86 29.60
C ASN A 109 -16.85 37.93 28.79
N GLY A 110 -17.56 38.79 28.04
CA GLY A 110 -16.96 39.95 27.37
C GLY A 110 -16.19 39.60 26.09
N GLY A 111 -16.45 38.44 25.49
CA GLY A 111 -15.76 37.95 24.29
C GLY A 111 -14.54 37.08 24.59
N GLU A 112 -14.26 36.79 25.87
CA GLU A 112 -13.18 35.93 26.31
C GLU A 112 -13.69 34.64 26.96
N LEU A 113 -12.80 33.67 27.14
CA LEU A 113 -13.15 32.45 27.86
C LEU A 113 -13.51 32.77 29.32
N PRO A 114 -14.48 32.06 29.92
CA PRO A 114 -14.84 32.28 31.32
C PRO A 114 -13.64 32.16 32.25
N GLU A 115 -13.53 33.00 33.27
CA GLU A 115 -12.46 32.83 34.26
C GLU A 115 -12.66 31.50 35.02
N ARG A 116 -11.63 30.66 35.08
CA ARG A 116 -11.68 29.38 35.81
C ARG A 116 -10.53 29.31 36.80
N VAL A 117 -10.77 28.64 37.92
CA VAL A 117 -9.73 28.35 38.92
C VAL A 117 -8.66 27.47 38.28
N PHE A 118 -7.46 28.01 38.16
CA PHE A 118 -6.30 27.30 37.63
C PHE A 118 -5.61 26.52 38.74
N TYR A 119 -5.63 25.19 38.64
CA TYR A 119 -4.89 24.33 39.55
C TYR A 119 -3.47 24.09 39.05
N GLU A 120 -2.54 23.76 39.96
CA GLU A 120 -1.13 23.52 39.63
C GLU A 120 -0.93 22.40 38.60
N TYR A 121 -1.83 21.43 38.54
CA TYR A 121 -1.77 20.33 37.57
C TYR A 121 -2.36 20.69 36.20
N ASN A 122 -3.01 21.85 36.06
CA ASN A 122 -3.57 22.31 34.79
C ASN A 122 -2.47 22.96 33.95
N ASN A 123 -2.48 22.66 32.65
CA ASN A 123 -1.62 23.30 31.66
C ASN A 123 -0.10 23.29 31.98
N VAL A 124 0.36 22.29 32.73
CA VAL A 124 1.78 22.16 33.14
C VAL A 124 2.69 22.11 31.91
N ARG A 125 3.78 22.88 31.96
CA ARG A 125 4.90 22.84 31.01
C ARG A 125 6.21 22.74 31.76
N LYS A 126 6.97 21.66 31.51
CA LYS A 126 8.34 21.51 32.05
C LYS A 126 9.40 21.96 31.04
N ARG A 127 9.07 21.90 29.76
CA ARG A 127 9.88 22.28 28.60
C ARG A 127 8.94 22.84 27.53
N SER A 128 9.42 23.82 26.78
CA SER A 128 8.72 24.39 25.63
C SER A 128 8.58 23.37 24.51
N PHE A 129 7.51 23.46 23.71
CA PHE A 129 7.43 22.66 22.49
C PHE A 129 8.32 23.28 21.40
N PRO A 130 8.79 22.48 20.42
CA PRO A 130 9.66 22.96 19.34
C PRO A 130 9.07 24.03 18.41
N TRP A 131 7.75 24.27 18.46
CA TRP A 131 7.02 25.22 17.61
C TRP A 131 6.32 26.34 18.39
N GLY A 132 6.45 26.38 19.72
CA GLY A 132 5.79 27.35 20.58
C GLY A 132 5.32 26.75 21.92
N GLN A 133 4.63 27.54 22.74
CA GLN A 133 4.17 27.11 24.07
C GLN A 133 2.85 26.34 24.06
N GLN A 134 2.05 26.53 23.01
CA GLN A 134 0.73 25.93 22.89
C GLN A 134 0.79 24.56 22.20
N SER A 135 -0.18 23.70 22.52
CA SER A 135 -0.29 22.37 21.91
C SER A 135 -0.68 22.46 20.42
N LEU A 136 -0.48 21.37 19.68
CA LEU A 136 -0.76 21.32 18.23
C LEU A 136 -2.24 21.58 17.90
N PHE A 137 -3.16 21.17 18.78
CA PHE A 137 -4.60 21.37 18.64
C PHE A 137 -5.11 22.43 19.63
N PHE A 138 -4.31 23.46 19.89
CA PHE A 138 -4.74 24.58 20.73
C PHE A 138 -5.83 25.40 20.03
N ASN A 139 -6.96 25.60 20.71
CA ASN A 139 -8.05 26.46 20.26
C ASN A 139 -8.27 27.57 21.28
N ALA A 140 -8.06 28.82 20.90
CA ALA A 140 -8.25 29.99 21.77
C ALA A 140 -9.70 30.17 22.26
N LYS A 141 -10.68 29.54 21.60
CA LYS A 141 -12.10 29.55 21.99
C LYS A 141 -12.47 28.44 22.98
N ALA A 142 -11.53 27.59 23.37
CA ALA A 142 -11.79 26.46 24.27
C ALA A 142 -10.68 26.22 25.31
N ASN A 143 -9.45 26.66 25.01
CA ASN A 143 -8.28 26.41 25.83
C ASN A 143 -7.67 27.73 26.29
N TYR A 144 -7.29 27.79 27.56
CA TYR A 144 -6.51 28.90 28.09
C TYR A 144 -5.04 28.76 27.67
N PRO A 145 -4.38 29.86 27.27
CA PRO A 145 -2.99 29.84 26.88
C PRO A 145 -2.11 29.38 28.05
N ALA A 146 -1.09 28.57 27.75
CA ALA A 146 -0.02 28.30 28.71
C ALA A 146 0.72 29.59 29.04
N GLU A 147 1.08 29.74 30.32
CA GLU A 147 1.96 30.81 30.79
C GLU A 147 3.29 30.77 30.02
N GLU A 148 3.83 31.95 29.73
CA GLU A 148 5.17 32.06 29.19
C GLU A 148 6.17 31.58 30.25
N MET A 149 7.12 30.72 29.84
CA MET A 149 8.17 30.20 30.73
C MET A 149 9.39 31.10 30.70
#